data_AF-A0A1Z5KL41-F1
#
_entry.id   AF-A0A1Z5KL41-F1
#
_cell.length_a   1.000
_cell.length_b   1.000
_cell.length_c   1.000
_cell.angle_alpha   90.00
_cell.angle_beta   90.00
_cell.angle_gamma   90.00
#
_symmetry.space_group_name_H-M   'P 1'
#
loop_
_entity.id
_entity.type
_entity.pdbx_description
1 polymer ?
#
loop_
_entity_poly.entity_id
_entity_poly.type
_entity_poly.pdbx_seq_one_letter_code
_entity_poly.pdbx_strand_id
1 'polypeptide(L)'
;MNRPLSAPKSPPTPPLRPSSSASRTSIELSPGVFLPVLGSQECWDAIERGQCVNAECFVCNALLQCKDDASHFICPGCMTISPLQPTSARVEASIALALKTEVLLESLISQS
;
A
#
# COMPACT_ATOMS: atom_id res chain seq x y z
N MET A 1 23.05 50.61 20.51
CA MET A 1 23.05 50.44 19.03
C MET A 1 22.33 49.14 18.74
N ASN A 2 21.05 49.20 18.38
CA ASN A 2 20.20 48.01 18.23
C ASN A 2 19.97 47.76 16.74
N ARG A 3 20.50 46.67 16.19
CA ARG A 3 20.24 46.23 14.80
C ARG A 3 18.90 45.48 14.76
N PRO A 4 17.95 45.85 13.88
CA PRO A 4 16.73 45.08 13.74
C PRO A 4 17.01 43.73 13.05
N LEU A 5 16.52 42.63 13.63
CA LEU A 5 16.52 41.32 12.99
C LEU A 5 15.57 41.38 11.78
N SER A 6 16.09 41.06 10.59
CA SER A 6 15.27 40.95 9.38
C SER A 6 14.40 39.70 9.45
N ALA A 7 13.14 39.83 9.02
CA ALA A 7 12.19 38.73 8.97
C ALA A 7 12.69 37.59 8.04
N PRO A 8 12.37 36.32 8.36
CA PRO A 8 12.70 35.19 7.48
C PRO A 8 11.94 35.34 6.16
N LYS A 9 12.68 35.36 5.04
CA LYS A 9 12.09 35.24 3.71
C LYS A 9 11.38 33.90 3.62
N SER A 10 10.06 33.93 3.43
CA SER A 10 9.27 32.73 3.16
C SER A 10 9.85 31.99 1.95
N PRO A 11 9.93 30.65 2.00
CA PRO A 11 10.43 29.87 0.88
C PRO A 11 9.57 30.12 -0.37
N PRO A 12 10.17 30.09 -1.56
CA PRO A 12 9.43 30.24 -2.81
C PRO A 12 8.39 29.13 -2.90
N THR A 13 7.13 29.51 -3.08
CA THR A 13 6.04 28.55 -3.31
C THR A 13 6.39 27.72 -4.55
N PRO A 14 6.47 26.38 -4.46
CA PRO A 14 6.75 25.56 -5.62
C PRO A 14 5.65 25.80 -6.67
N PRO A 15 6.00 25.82 -7.97
CA PRO A 15 5.04 26.08 -9.03
C PRO A 15 3.90 25.05 -8.93
N LEU A 16 2.67 25.55 -8.80
CA LEU A 16 1.46 24.72 -8.85
C LEU A 16 1.42 24.09 -10.25
N ARG A 17 1.69 22.79 -10.31
CA ARG A 17 1.72 22.02 -11.56
C ARG A 17 0.31 22.08 -12.16
N PRO A 18 0.13 22.59 -13.40
CA PRO A 18 -1.19 22.67 -14.02
C PRO A 18 -1.76 21.26 -14.18
N SER A 19 -2.88 21.03 -13.50
CA SER A 19 -3.70 19.83 -13.56
C SER A 19 -4.47 19.81 -14.89
N SER A 20 -3.86 19.29 -15.96
CA SER A 20 -4.57 19.14 -17.23
C SER A 20 -4.11 17.91 -18.00
N SER A 21 -5.04 16.96 -18.18
CA SER A 21 -4.90 15.59 -18.69
C SER A 21 -4.06 14.69 -17.79
N ALA A 22 -4.72 13.86 -16.97
CA ALA A 22 -4.06 12.81 -16.20
C ALA A 22 -3.52 11.76 -17.17
N SER A 23 -2.36 12.03 -17.78
CA SER A 23 -1.55 11.02 -18.42
C SER A 23 -1.26 9.97 -17.35
N ARG A 24 -1.92 8.81 -17.42
CA ARG A 24 -1.64 7.70 -16.51
C ARG A 24 -0.16 7.41 -16.59
N THR A 25 0.53 7.53 -15.46
CA THR A 25 1.92 7.11 -15.35
C THR A 25 2.00 5.63 -15.71
N SER A 26 2.92 5.25 -16.59
CA SER A 26 3.18 3.86 -16.97
C SER A 26 4.62 3.49 -16.69
N ILE A 27 4.87 2.22 -16.43
CA ILE A 27 6.21 1.64 -16.29
C ILE A 27 6.49 0.66 -17.42
N GLU A 28 7.71 0.65 -17.94
CA GLU A 28 8.16 -0.38 -18.87
C GLU A 28 8.58 -1.62 -18.08
N LEU A 29 7.96 -2.76 -18.40
CA LEU A 29 8.21 -4.03 -17.71
C LEU A 29 9.18 -4.91 -18.51
N SER A 30 9.11 -4.84 -19.84
CA SER A 30 10.07 -5.42 -20.79
C SER A 30 10.07 -4.58 -22.07
N PRO A 31 11.04 -4.74 -23.00
CA PRO A 31 11.15 -3.89 -24.18
C PRO A 31 9.83 -3.78 -24.96
N GLY A 32 9.26 -2.58 -24.98
CA GLY A 32 7.99 -2.29 -25.66
C GLY A 32 6.72 -2.72 -24.93
N VAL A 33 6.82 -3.26 -23.71
CA VAL A 33 5.69 -3.65 -22.85
C VAL A 33 5.57 -2.66 -21.69
N PHE A 34 4.53 -1.82 -21.74
CA PHE A 34 4.24 -0.82 -20.72
C PHE A 34 2.97 -1.16 -19.96
N LEU A 35 3.00 -1.04 -18.64
CA LEU A 35 1.82 -1.21 -17.78
C LEU A 35 1.45 0.11 -17.09
N PRO A 36 0.14 0.42 -16.95
CA PRO A 36 -0.29 1.57 -16.18
C PRO A 36 -0.01 1.36 -14.69
N VAL A 37 0.44 2.42 -14.02
CA VAL A 37 0.61 2.45 -12.57
C VAL A 37 -0.69 2.90 -11.93
N LEU A 38 -1.19 2.12 -10.97
CA LEU A 38 -2.33 2.50 -10.16
C LEU A 38 -1.93 3.62 -9.20
N GLY A 39 -2.76 4.65 -9.12
CA GLY A 39 -2.52 5.77 -8.21
C GLY A 39 -2.77 5.39 -6.76
N SER A 40 -2.14 6.11 -5.82
CA SER A 40 -2.35 5.89 -4.39
C SER A 40 -3.82 5.97 -4.00
N GLN A 41 -4.56 6.95 -4.52
CA GLN A 41 -6.01 7.10 -4.25
C GLN A 41 -6.81 5.89 -4.70
N GLU A 42 -6.52 5.36 -5.89
CA GLU A 42 -7.22 4.17 -6.42
C GLU A 42 -6.97 2.94 -5.54
N CYS A 43 -5.75 2.76 -5.06
CA CYS A 43 -5.42 1.70 -4.12
C CYS A 43 -6.14 1.87 -2.78
N TRP A 44 -6.22 3.10 -2.25
CA TRP A 44 -6.95 3.38 -1.01
C TRP A 44 -8.45 3.11 -1.15
N ASP A 45 -9.06 3.58 -2.24
CA ASP A 45 -10.48 3.34 -2.52
C ASP A 45 -10.78 1.83 -2.61
N ALA A 46 -9.87 1.05 -3.19
CA ALA A 46 -10.00 -0.40 -3.26
C ALA A 46 -9.92 -1.07 -1.88
N ILE A 47 -9.01 -0.60 -1.01
CA ILE A 47 -8.90 -1.07 0.38
C ILE A 47 -10.19 -0.82 1.15
N GLU A 48 -10.73 0.40 1.07
CA GLU A 48 -11.98 0.78 1.75
C GLU A 48 -13.18 -0.07 1.30
N ARG A 49 -13.19 -0.48 0.02
CA ARG A 49 -14.25 -1.30 -0.57
C ARG A 49 -14.03 -2.80 -0.42
N GLY A 50 -12.90 -3.23 0.17
CA GLY A 50 -12.53 -4.64 0.26
C GLY A 50 -12.20 -5.29 -1.08
N GLN A 51 -11.86 -4.51 -2.10
CA GLN A 51 -11.49 -4.97 -3.46
C GLN A 51 -9.99 -5.21 -3.54
N CYS A 52 -9.48 -6.02 -2.60
CA CYS A 52 -8.06 -6.30 -2.47
C CYS A 52 -7.80 -7.79 -2.29
N VAL A 53 -6.64 -8.20 -2.76
CA VAL A 53 -6.08 -9.53 -2.54
C VAL A 53 -4.74 -9.40 -1.82
N ASN A 54 -4.39 -10.44 -1.07
CA ASN A 54 -3.09 -10.54 -0.44
C ASN A 54 -2.10 -11.16 -1.42
N ALA A 55 -0.90 -10.58 -1.49
CA ALA A 55 0.22 -11.10 -2.26
C ALA A 55 1.45 -11.19 -1.36
N GLU A 56 2.27 -12.21 -1.56
CA GLU A 56 3.56 -12.33 -0.88
C GLU A 56 4.68 -11.98 -1.86
N CYS A 57 5.59 -11.10 -1.45
CA CYS A 57 6.77 -10.79 -2.23
C CYS A 57 7.75 -11.96 -2.23
N PHE A 58 8.08 -12.51 -3.40
CA PHE A 58 9.04 -13.62 -3.52
C PHE A 58 10.47 -13.26 -3.06
N VAL A 59 10.84 -11.97 -3.09
CA VAL A 59 12.20 -11.53 -2.74
C VAL A 59 12.40 -11.33 -1.24
N CYS A 60 11.44 -10.68 -0.56
CA CYS A 60 11.57 -10.30 0.84
C CYS A 60 10.49 -10.87 1.76
N ASN A 61 9.59 -11.72 1.24
CA ASN A 61 8.48 -12.35 1.96
C ASN A 61 7.50 -11.37 2.64
N ALA A 62 7.50 -10.10 2.22
CA ALA A 62 6.54 -9.12 2.71
C ALA A 62 5.13 -9.47 2.21
N LEU A 63 4.17 -9.49 3.13
CA LEU A 63 2.74 -9.57 2.81
C LEU A 63 2.23 -8.19 2.37
N LEU A 64 1.68 -8.12 1.17
CA LEU A 64 1.21 -6.91 0.52
C LEU A 64 -0.29 -7.02 0.24
N GLN A 65 -1.00 -5.92 0.40
CA GLN A 65 -2.39 -5.81 -0.01
C GLN A 65 -2.44 -5.08 -1.36
N CYS A 66 -2.98 -5.75 -2.37
CA CYS A 66 -3.01 -5.28 -3.74
C CYS A 66 -4.45 -5.19 -4.24
N LYS A 67 -4.75 -4.25 -5.14
CA LYS A 67 -6.05 -4.20 -5.82
C LYS A 67 -6.27 -5.49 -6.61
N ASP A 68 -7.47 -6.06 -6.52
CA ASP A 68 -7.80 -7.38 -7.05
C ASP A 68 -7.73 -7.53 -8.58
N ASP A 69 -7.96 -6.44 -9.31
CA ASP A 69 -7.88 -6.38 -10.78
C ASP A 69 -6.48 -6.02 -11.33
N ALA A 70 -5.49 -5.82 -10.44
CA ALA A 70 -4.12 -5.54 -10.86
C ALA A 70 -3.47 -6.80 -11.44
N SER A 71 -2.72 -6.66 -12.53
CA SER A 71 -1.96 -7.78 -13.11
C SER A 71 -0.62 -8.04 -12.42
N HIS A 72 -0.05 -7.00 -11.80
CA HIS A 72 1.28 -7.01 -11.17
C HIS A 72 1.26 -6.13 -9.93
N PHE A 73 2.16 -6.41 -8.99
CA PHE A 73 2.44 -5.54 -7.85
C PHE A 73 3.91 -5.11 -7.83
N ILE A 74 4.16 -3.99 -7.14
CA ILE A 74 5.51 -3.49 -6.85
C ILE A 74 5.71 -3.59 -5.34
N CYS A 75 6.74 -4.31 -4.89
CA CYS A 75 7.06 -4.39 -3.47
C CYS A 75 7.73 -3.08 -3.00
N PRO A 76 7.20 -2.38 -1.99
CA PRO A 76 7.80 -1.14 -1.49
C PRO A 76 9.12 -1.38 -0.73
N GLY A 77 9.36 -2.60 -0.24
CA GLY A 77 10.58 -2.92 0.52
C GLY A 77 11.79 -3.20 -0.36
N CYS A 78 11.61 -4.02 -1.41
CA CYS A 78 12.72 -4.46 -2.27
C CYS A 78 12.61 -3.96 -3.72
N MET A 79 11.58 -3.16 -4.05
CA MET A 79 11.32 -2.59 -5.38
C MET A 79 11.18 -3.62 -6.51
N THR A 80 10.93 -4.89 -6.20
CA THR A 80 10.68 -5.92 -7.21
C THR A 80 9.28 -5.75 -7.79
N ILE A 81 9.15 -6.05 -9.08
CA ILE A 81 7.87 -6.13 -9.78
C ILE A 81 7.56 -7.61 -9.98
N SER A 82 6.37 -8.05 -9.62
CA SER A 82 5.99 -9.45 -9.74
C SER A 82 4.52 -9.60 -10.19
N PRO A 83 4.19 -10.64 -10.96
CA PRO A 83 2.81 -10.93 -11.33
C PRO A 83 1.94 -11.15 -10.10
N LEU A 84 0.77 -10.55 -10.09
CA LEU A 84 -0.24 -10.84 -9.09
C LEU A 84 -0.92 -12.13 -9.51
N GLN A 85 -0.58 -13.24 -8.86
CA GLN A 85 -1.29 -14.49 -9.12
C GLN A 85 -2.68 -14.38 -8.50
N PRO A 86 -3.76 -14.60 -9.26
CA PRO A 86 -5.08 -14.71 -8.68
C PRO A 86 -5.05 -15.92 -7.76
N THR A 87 -5.16 -15.69 -6.45
CA THR A 87 -5.35 -16.79 -5.52
C THR A 87 -6.72 -17.38 -5.86
N SER A 88 -6.76 -18.52 -6.55
CA SER A 88 -8.00 -19.26 -6.81
C SER A 88 -8.67 -19.71 -5.51
N ALA A 89 -7.98 -19.58 -4.38
CA ALA A 89 -8.63 -19.34 -3.11
C ALA A 89 -9.29 -17.95 -3.15
N ARG A 90 -10.55 -17.89 -3.63
CA ARG A 90 -11.55 -17.23 -2.79
C ARG A 90 -11.20 -17.70 -1.37
N VAL A 91 -10.76 -16.79 -0.52
CA VAL A 91 -10.71 -17.10 0.90
C VAL A 91 -12.17 -17.41 1.23
N GLU A 92 -12.55 -18.68 1.15
CA GLU A 92 -13.68 -19.24 1.87
C GLU A 92 -13.36 -18.95 3.32
N ALA A 93 -13.73 -17.74 3.73
CA ALA A 93 -13.75 -17.21 5.07
C ALA A 93 -12.78 -17.92 6.02
N SER A 94 -11.47 -17.67 5.88
CA SER A 94 -10.61 -17.71 7.05
C SER A 94 -11.00 -16.53 7.92
N ILE A 95 -12.12 -16.66 8.63
CA ILE A 95 -12.35 -15.92 9.87
C ILE A 95 -11.32 -16.49 10.84
N ALA A 96 -10.07 -16.07 10.72
CA ALA A 96 -9.16 -16.14 11.83
C ALA A 96 -9.67 -15.09 12.82
N LEU A 97 -10.62 -15.49 13.67
CA LEU A 97 -10.90 -14.78 14.90
C LEU A 97 -9.61 -14.90 15.73
N ALA A 98 -8.67 -13.98 15.49
CA ALA A 98 -7.44 -13.88 16.25
C ALA A 98 -7.80 -13.42 17.67
N LEU A 99 -8.32 -14.33 18.48
CA LEU A 99 -8.39 -14.14 19.91
C LEU A 99 -6.96 -14.23 20.43
N LYS A 100 -6.40 -13.07 20.81
CA LYS A 100 -5.18 -12.99 21.60
C LYS A 100 -5.48 -13.69 22.94
N THR A 101 -5.15 -14.97 23.07
CA THR A 101 -5.25 -15.70 24.34
C THR A 101 -4.13 -15.26 25.27
N GLU A 102 -4.23 -14.04 25.77
CA GLU A 102 -3.47 -13.61 26.95
C GLU A 102 -4.39 -13.30 28.14
N VAL A 103 -5.71 -13.49 28.02
CA VAL A 103 -6.68 -13.11 29.08
C VAL A 103 -7.48 -14.32 29.63
N LEU A 104 -7.37 -15.51 29.04
CA LEU A 104 -8.19 -16.67 29.43
C LEU A 104 -7.56 -17.59 30.48
N LEU A 105 -6.25 -17.47 30.75
CA LEU A 105 -5.56 -18.31 31.73
C LEU A 105 -5.75 -17.84 33.18
N GLU A 106 -5.89 -16.54 33.44
CA GLU A 106 -6.03 -16.02 34.81
C GLU A 106 -7.41 -16.33 35.42
N SER A 107 -8.46 -16.43 34.59
CA SER A 107 -9.80 -16.78 35.08
C SER A 107 -9.99 -18.27 35.39
N LEU A 108 -9.15 -19.16 34.83
CA LEU A 108 -9.21 -20.60 35.09
C LEU A 108 -8.37 -21.01 36.31
N ILE A 109 -7.34 -20.24 36.68
CA ILE A 109 -6.50 -20.50 37.84
C ILE A 109 -7.14 -19.94 39.14
N SER A 110 -7.98 -18.91 39.05
CA SER A 110 -8.65 -18.33 40.23
C SER A 110 -9.88 -19.11 40.73
N GLN A 111 -10.22 -20.26 40.13
CA GLN A 111 -11.31 -21.13 40.57
C GLN A 111 -10.87 -22.55 40.96
N SER A 112 -9.56 -22.80 41.12
CA SER A 112 -9.02 -24.04 41.70
C SER A 112 -8.55 -23.85 43.12
#